data_AF-A0A1Y4MD35-F1
#
_entry.id   AF-A0A1Y4MD35-F1
#
_cell.length_a   1.000
_cell.length_b   1.000
_cell.length_c   1.000
_cell.angle_alpha   90.00
_cell.angle_beta   90.00
_cell.angle_gamma   90.00
#
_symmetry.space_group_name_H-M   'P 1'
#
loop_
_entity.id
_entity.type
_entity.pdbx_description
1 polymer ?
#
loop_
_entity_poly.entity_id
_entity_poly.type
_entity_poly.pdbx_seq_one_letter_code
_entity_poly.pdbx_strand_id
1 'polypeptide(L)'
;MDEIIRMQEYLLLIRRTVGWTAEEFGEKIGVTRQTINNIESGRNKLTKTQYIAMRSVLDAEMIQKPDDTEMLKVLLDVLVDHPENYSEDHRNELLAKANMMAPSILAGTSTRADVSKEWMKVAGAVVGAGVLMGPLGIGAGIAAVNVWLAKSIADGKKKSKKGKE
;
A
#
# COMPACT_ATOMS: atom_id res chain seq x y z
N MET A 1 -4.46 6.27 -14.19
CA MET A 1 -3.57 6.25 -13.02
C MET A 1 -3.92 4.96 -12.35
N ASP A 2 -3.22 3.93 -12.79
CA ASP A 2 -3.54 2.55 -12.49
C ASP A 2 -3.24 2.25 -11.02
N GLU A 3 -2.40 3.07 -10.38
CA GLU A 3 -2.12 3.10 -8.95
C GLU A 3 -3.37 3.36 -8.10
N ILE A 4 -4.28 4.24 -8.54
CA ILE A 4 -5.52 4.50 -7.78
C ILE A 4 -6.40 3.25 -7.80
N ILE A 5 -6.48 2.58 -8.95
CA ILE A 5 -7.27 1.36 -9.11
C ILE A 5 -6.68 0.24 -8.26
N ARG A 6 -5.36 0.02 -8.35
CA ARG A 6 -4.65 -0.99 -7.54
C ARG A 6 -4.73 -0.70 -6.04
N MET A 7 -4.54 0.56 -5.64
CA MET A 7 -4.71 0.98 -4.24
C MET A 7 -6.11 0.66 -3.73
N GLN A 8 -7.15 0.92 -4.54
CA GLN A 8 -8.53 0.60 -4.18
C GLN A 8 -8.74 -0.92 -4.05
N GLU A 9 -8.21 -1.69 -5.00
CA GLU A 9 -8.31 -3.16 -5.01
C GLU A 9 -7.70 -3.79 -3.75
N TYR A 10 -6.57 -3.27 -3.29
CA TYR A 10 -5.84 -3.83 -2.15
C TYR A 10 -6.06 -3.05 -0.83
N LEU A 11 -6.98 -2.08 -0.80
CA LEU A 11 -7.15 -1.17 0.33
C LEU A 11 -7.43 -1.89 1.65
N LEU A 12 -8.28 -2.92 1.60
CA LEU A 12 -8.64 -3.74 2.75
C LEU A 12 -7.40 -4.43 3.35
N LEU A 13 -6.56 -5.02 2.49
CA LEU A 13 -5.33 -5.68 2.92
C LEU A 13 -4.37 -4.64 3.52
N ILE A 14 -4.14 -3.54 2.81
CA ILE A 14 -3.22 -2.47 3.22
C ILE A 14 -3.56 -1.91 4.60
N ARG A 15 -4.84 -1.66 4.92
CA ARG A 15 -5.18 -1.18 6.28
C ARG A 15 -5.02 -2.27 7.35
N ARG A 16 -5.22 -3.55 7.00
CA ARG A 16 -5.07 -4.67 7.92
C ARG A 16 -3.62 -4.89 8.30
N THR A 17 -2.67 -4.66 7.39
CA THR A 17 -1.24 -4.84 7.66
C THR A 17 -0.70 -3.83 8.67
N VAL A 18 -1.32 -2.65 8.76
CA VAL A 18 -1.04 -1.67 9.83
C VAL A 18 -1.98 -1.78 11.02
N GLY A 19 -2.85 -2.78 11.03
CA GLY A 19 -3.77 -3.06 12.13
C GLY A 19 -4.89 -2.03 12.29
N TRP A 20 -5.29 -1.34 11.23
CA TRP A 20 -6.37 -0.35 11.30
C TRP A 20 -7.72 -0.94 10.93
N THR A 21 -8.70 -0.68 11.78
CA THR A 21 -10.11 -0.79 11.44
C THR A 21 -10.49 0.24 10.37
N ALA A 22 -11.62 0.02 9.70
CA ALA A 22 -12.15 1.01 8.75
C ALA A 22 -12.53 2.33 9.44
N GLU A 23 -12.79 2.31 10.74
CA GLU A 23 -13.11 3.50 11.54
C GLU A 23 -11.86 4.32 11.82
N GLU A 24 -10.81 3.71 12.38
CA GLU A 24 -9.52 4.37 12.63
C GLU A 24 -8.91 4.92 11.35
N PHE A 25 -9.01 4.16 10.24
CA PHE A 25 -8.50 4.63 8.95
C PHE A 25 -9.31 5.81 8.43
N GLY A 26 -10.64 5.78 8.61
CA GLY A 26 -11.52 6.90 8.29
C GLY A 26 -11.17 8.16 9.07
N GLU A 27 -11.00 8.05 10.39
CA GLU A 27 -10.58 9.17 11.26
C GLU A 27 -9.26 9.79 10.81
N LYS A 28 -8.26 8.97 10.48
CA LYS A 28 -6.93 9.44 10.05
C LYS A 28 -6.99 10.32 8.80
N ILE A 29 -7.92 10.05 7.88
CA ILE A 29 -8.06 10.83 6.64
C ILE A 29 -9.25 11.79 6.64
N GLY A 30 -10.00 11.86 7.75
CA GLY A 30 -11.16 12.75 7.90
C GLY A 30 -12.42 12.31 7.16
N VAL A 31 -12.70 11.00 7.06
CA VAL A 31 -13.92 10.44 6.47
C VAL A 31 -14.61 9.43 7.38
N THR A 32 -15.85 9.08 7.09
CA THR A 32 -16.59 8.09 7.87
C THR A 32 -16.12 6.66 7.59
N ARG A 33 -16.28 5.75 8.56
CA ARG A 33 -16.13 4.29 8.39
C ARG A 33 -16.90 3.78 7.16
N GLN A 34 -18.12 4.29 6.93
CA GLN A 34 -18.94 3.92 5.78
C GLN A 34 -18.28 4.29 4.44
N THR A 35 -17.58 5.42 4.40
CA THR A 35 -16.84 5.86 3.21
C THR A 35 -15.71 4.88 2.89
N ILE A 36 -14.94 4.46 3.89
CA ILE A 36 -13.89 3.44 3.73
C ILE A 36 -14.49 2.13 3.21
N ASN A 37 -15.55 1.62 3.85
CA ASN A 37 -16.20 0.37 3.42
C ASN A 37 -16.73 0.44 1.98
N ASN A 38 -17.31 1.58 1.57
CA ASN A 38 -17.81 1.76 0.21
C ASN A 38 -16.68 1.80 -0.83
N ILE A 39 -15.52 2.35 -0.47
CA ILE A 39 -14.33 2.33 -1.33
C ILE A 39 -13.79 0.90 -1.44
N GLU A 40 -13.61 0.20 -0.32
CA GLU A 40 -13.11 -1.19 -0.27
C GLU A 40 -13.98 -2.17 -1.04
N SER A 41 -15.31 -1.98 -1.01
CA SER A 41 -16.26 -2.82 -1.75
C SER A 41 -16.43 -2.44 -3.22
N GLY A 42 -15.72 -1.41 -3.71
CA GLY A 42 -15.86 -0.93 -5.09
C GLY A 42 -17.13 -0.15 -5.38
N ARG A 43 -18.03 0.03 -4.40
CA ARG A 43 -19.27 0.81 -4.56
C ARG A 43 -18.98 2.26 -4.90
N ASN A 44 -17.97 2.83 -4.24
CA ASN A 44 -17.48 4.17 -4.51
C ASN A 44 -16.09 4.07 -5.16
N LYS A 45 -15.90 4.74 -6.30
CA LYS A 45 -14.56 4.86 -6.91
C LYS A 45 -13.66 5.71 -6.01
N LEU A 46 -12.44 5.24 -5.78
CA LEU A 46 -11.43 5.99 -5.05
C LEU A 46 -11.05 7.23 -5.88
N THR A 47 -11.31 8.41 -5.32
CA THR A 47 -10.93 9.67 -5.97
C THR A 47 -9.45 9.95 -5.80
N LYS A 48 -8.88 10.79 -6.66
CA LYS A 48 -7.47 11.21 -6.55
C LYS A 48 -7.18 11.89 -5.21
N THR A 49 -8.10 12.71 -4.70
CA THR A 49 -7.96 13.36 -3.38
C THR A 49 -7.90 12.32 -2.26
N GLN A 50 -8.82 11.34 -2.28
CA GLN A 50 -8.82 10.26 -1.28
C GLN A 50 -7.57 9.40 -1.39
N TYR A 51 -7.10 9.07 -2.61
CA TYR A 51 -5.85 8.35 -2.82
C TYR A 51 -4.67 9.10 -2.18
N ILE A 52 -4.54 10.41 -2.43
CA ILE A 52 -3.48 11.23 -1.83
C ILE A 52 -3.58 11.22 -0.31
N ALA A 53 -4.78 11.41 0.25
CA ALA A 53 -4.98 11.43 1.70
C ALA A 53 -4.63 10.07 2.34
N MET A 54 -5.17 8.98 1.80
CA MET A 54 -4.90 7.60 2.25
C MET A 54 -3.42 7.27 2.17
N ARG A 55 -2.75 7.63 1.07
CA ARG A 55 -1.35 7.33 0.89
C ARG A 55 -0.46 8.15 1.83
N SER A 56 -0.80 9.43 2.06
CA SER A 56 -0.07 10.29 2.99
C SER A 56 -0.10 9.77 4.43
N VAL A 57 -1.24 9.25 4.90
CA VAL A 57 -1.30 8.71 6.27
C VAL A 57 -0.57 7.37 6.42
N LEU A 58 -0.51 6.55 5.37
CA LEU A 58 0.29 5.32 5.35
C LEU A 58 1.79 5.63 5.35
N ASP A 59 2.21 6.61 4.54
CA ASP A 59 3.60 7.08 4.54
C ASP A 59 3.99 7.65 5.92
N ALA A 60 3.11 8.42 6.55
CA ALA A 60 3.33 8.91 7.91
C ALA A 60 3.44 7.78 8.95
N GLU A 61 2.66 6.70 8.81
CA GLU A 61 2.78 5.53 9.69
C GLU A 61 4.11 4.79 9.47
N MET A 62 4.57 4.66 8.22
CA MET A 62 5.87 4.04 7.91
C MET A 62 7.04 4.83 8.49
N ILE A 63 6.95 6.16 8.49
CA ILE A 63 7.97 7.04 9.10
C ILE A 63 7.98 6.90 10.62
N GLN A 64 6.80 6.82 11.24
CA GLN A 64 6.67 6.77 12.70
C GLN A 64 7.02 5.39 13.28
N LYS A 65 6.76 4.31 12.53
CA LYS A 65 6.96 2.94 12.98
C LYS A 65 7.64 2.09 11.90
N PRO A 66 8.90 2.41 11.53
CA PRO A 66 9.59 1.70 10.44
C PRO A 66 9.72 0.21 10.71
N ASP A 67 9.99 -0.19 11.96
CA ASP A 67 10.17 -1.60 12.34
C ASP A 67 8.87 -2.42 12.25
N ASP A 68 7.70 -1.76 12.36
CA ASP A 68 6.37 -2.41 12.36
C ASP A 68 5.65 -2.30 11.01
N THR A 69 6.31 -1.75 9.99
CA THR A 69 5.67 -1.42 8.70
C THR A 69 6.44 -1.91 7.48
N GLU A 70 7.43 -2.77 7.68
CA GLU A 70 8.21 -3.34 6.57
C GLU A 70 7.30 -4.09 5.57
N MET A 71 6.38 -4.92 6.06
CA MET A 71 5.36 -5.58 5.23
C MET A 71 4.50 -4.58 4.44
N LEU A 72 4.07 -3.48 5.05
CA LEU A 72 3.30 -2.44 4.36
C LEU A 72 4.11 -1.85 3.20
N LYS A 73 5.38 -1.52 3.46
CA LYS A 73 6.28 -0.92 2.47
C LYS A 73 6.43 -1.82 1.25
N VAL A 74 6.58 -3.13 1.46
CA VAL A 74 6.70 -4.11 0.38
C VAL A 74 5.41 -4.25 -0.40
N LEU A 75 4.28 -4.36 0.29
CA LEU A 75 2.99 -4.54 -0.39
C LEU A 75 2.60 -3.33 -1.23
N LEU A 76 2.91 -2.12 -0.77
CA LEU A 76 2.72 -0.92 -1.59
C LEU A 76 3.59 -0.95 -2.85
N ASP A 77 4.85 -1.36 -2.73
CA ASP A 77 5.76 -1.45 -3.88
C ASP A 77 5.29 -2.53 -4.88
N VAL A 78 5.06 -3.75 -4.39
CA VAL A 78 4.71 -4.94 -5.19
C VAL A 78 3.33 -4.84 -5.83
N LEU A 79 2.36 -4.24 -5.13
CA LEU A 79 0.95 -4.27 -5.57
C LEU A 79 0.49 -2.94 -6.14
N VAL A 80 1.09 -1.81 -5.75
CA VAL A 80 0.58 -0.48 -6.11
C VAL A 80 1.57 0.28 -6.97
N ASP A 81 2.80 0.48 -6.51
CA ASP A 81 3.70 1.46 -7.10
C ASP A 81 4.46 0.91 -8.31
N HIS A 82 5.05 -0.28 -8.16
CA HIS A 82 5.91 -0.90 -9.17
C HIS A 82 5.60 -2.39 -9.36
N PRO A 83 4.33 -2.80 -9.59
CA PRO A 83 4.00 -4.20 -9.81
C PRO A 83 4.79 -4.80 -10.98
N GLU A 84 5.15 -4.01 -11.99
CA GLU A 84 5.95 -4.42 -13.15
C GLU A 84 7.35 -4.96 -12.80
N ASN A 85 7.89 -4.65 -11.62
CA ASN A 85 9.17 -5.17 -11.16
C ASN A 85 9.09 -6.62 -10.66
N TYR A 86 7.88 -7.17 -10.56
CA TYR A 86 7.60 -8.50 -10.00
C TYR A 86 6.81 -9.34 -11.02
N SER A 87 7.06 -10.65 -11.07
CA SER A 87 6.24 -11.54 -11.89
C SER A 87 4.83 -11.67 -11.33
N GLU A 88 3.84 -11.97 -12.19
CA GLU A 88 2.45 -12.23 -11.76
C GLU A 88 2.40 -13.28 -10.65
N ASP A 89 3.13 -14.39 -10.83
CA ASP A 89 3.17 -15.50 -9.88
C ASP A 89 3.71 -15.06 -8.51
N HIS A 90 4.80 -14.29 -8.49
CA HIS A 90 5.34 -13.76 -7.24
C HIS A 90 4.36 -12.80 -6.56
N ARG A 91 3.71 -11.91 -7.32
CA ARG A 91 2.70 -10.99 -6.75
C ARG A 91 1.54 -11.76 -6.14
N ASN A 92 1.03 -12.76 -6.85
CA ASN A 92 -0.08 -13.59 -6.41
C ASN A 92 0.28 -14.38 -5.14
N GLU A 93 1.48 -14.95 -5.08
CA GLU A 93 1.95 -15.69 -3.90
C GLU A 93 2.14 -14.77 -2.68
N LEU A 94 2.76 -13.59 -2.88
CA LEU A 94 2.93 -12.60 -1.82
C LEU A 94 1.58 -12.11 -1.29
N LEU A 95 0.63 -11.83 -2.19
CA LEU A 95 -0.74 -11.42 -1.86
C LEU A 95 -1.47 -12.51 -1.07
N ALA A 96 -1.39 -13.77 -1.51
CA ALA A 96 -2.04 -14.89 -0.83
C ALA A 96 -1.52 -15.03 0.60
N LYS A 97 -0.19 -15.01 0.79
CA LYS A 97 0.42 -15.12 2.12
C LYS A 97 0.13 -13.91 3.00
N ALA A 98 0.13 -12.70 2.43
CA ALA A 98 -0.27 -11.50 3.15
C ALA A 98 -1.70 -11.58 3.69
N ASN A 99 -2.65 -12.09 2.88
CA ASN A 99 -4.04 -12.27 3.29
C ASN A 99 -4.24 -13.32 4.39
N MET A 100 -3.36 -14.31 4.50
CA MET A 100 -3.38 -15.27 5.60
C MET A 100 -2.89 -14.67 6.92
N MET A 101 -1.93 -13.74 6.86
CA MET A 101 -1.24 -13.22 8.04
C MET A 101 -1.85 -11.92 8.57
N ALA A 102 -2.21 -10.98 7.70
CA ALA A 102 -2.72 -9.66 8.11
C ALA A 102 -3.95 -9.69 9.05
N PRO A 103 -4.89 -10.66 8.94
CA PRO A 103 -6.03 -10.73 9.87
C PRO A 103 -5.65 -10.95 11.35
N SER A 104 -4.52 -11.60 11.66
CA SER A 104 -4.11 -11.88 13.04
C SER A 104 -3.77 -10.61 13.82
N ILE A 105 -3.35 -9.55 13.12
CA ILE A 105 -3.05 -8.24 13.68
C ILE A 105 -4.32 -7.63 14.31
N LEU A 106 -5.40 -7.55 13.54
CA LEU A 106 -6.67 -6.99 14.04
C LEU A 106 -7.36 -7.90 15.04
N ALA A 107 -7.15 -9.22 14.94
CA ALA A 107 -7.65 -10.17 15.93
C ALA A 107 -6.92 -10.04 17.28
N GLY A 108 -5.80 -9.33 17.35
CA GLY A 108 -4.97 -9.20 18.53
C GLY A 108 -4.21 -10.48 18.90
N THR A 109 -4.14 -11.46 17.98
CA THR A 109 -3.47 -12.75 18.21
C THR A 109 -1.99 -12.71 17.83
N SER A 110 -1.53 -11.66 17.15
CA SER A 110 -0.12 -11.41 16.85
C SER A 110 0.15 -9.91 16.78
N THR A 111 1.38 -9.49 17.08
CA THR A 111 1.77 -8.09 16.93
C THR A 111 2.06 -7.77 15.46
N ARG A 112 1.97 -6.48 15.11
CA ARG A 112 2.35 -6.00 13.77
C ARG A 112 3.81 -6.32 13.43
N ALA A 113 4.71 -6.15 14.40
CA ALA A 113 6.13 -6.44 14.26
C ALA A 113 6.37 -7.92 13.92
N ASP A 114 5.74 -8.83 14.68
CA ASP A 114 5.91 -10.27 14.49
C ASP A 114 5.38 -10.71 13.12
N VAL A 115 4.19 -10.23 12.75
CA VAL A 115 3.58 -10.53 11.44
C VAL A 115 4.46 -9.99 10.31
N SER A 116 4.94 -8.75 10.44
CA SER A 116 5.82 -8.14 9.46
C SER A 116 7.10 -8.96 9.28
N LYS A 117 7.76 -9.33 10.38
CA LYS A 117 9.00 -10.12 10.36
C LYS A 117 8.82 -11.49 9.71
N GLU A 118 7.78 -12.23 10.05
CA GLU A 118 7.53 -13.54 9.45
C GLU A 118 7.16 -13.42 7.96
N TRP A 119 6.35 -12.41 7.61
CA TRP A 119 6.00 -12.16 6.23
C TRP A 119 7.21 -11.75 5.38
N MET A 120 8.16 -11.01 5.94
CA MET A 120 9.39 -10.62 5.24
C MET A 120 10.31 -11.79 4.90
N LYS A 121 10.42 -12.79 5.79
CA LYS A 121 11.16 -14.03 5.47
C LYS A 121 10.54 -14.74 4.28
N VAL A 122 9.21 -14.84 4.29
CA VAL A 122 8.43 -15.40 3.19
C VAL A 122 8.66 -14.60 1.92
N ALA A 123 8.59 -13.28 1.97
CA ALA A 123 8.74 -12.43 0.80
C ALA A 123 10.15 -12.57 0.21
N GLY A 124 11.18 -12.57 1.05
CA GLY A 124 12.57 -12.80 0.63
C GLY A 124 12.79 -14.17 -0.03
N ALA A 125 12.01 -15.20 0.35
CA ALA A 125 12.05 -16.50 -0.30
C ALA A 125 11.33 -16.53 -1.65
N VAL A 126 10.24 -15.77 -1.81
CA VAL A 126 9.45 -15.74 -3.05
C VAL A 126 10.15 -14.93 -4.14
N VAL A 127 10.54 -13.69 -3.84
CA VAL A 127 11.11 -12.78 -4.84
C VAL A 127 12.63 -12.66 -4.79
N GLY A 128 13.27 -13.20 -3.74
CA GLY A 128 14.69 -13.02 -3.47
C GLY A 128 14.98 -11.73 -2.68
N ALA A 129 15.79 -11.85 -1.63
CA ALA A 129 16.16 -10.70 -0.78
C ALA A 129 16.84 -9.56 -1.56
N GLY A 130 17.60 -9.88 -2.62
CA GLY A 130 18.26 -8.88 -3.47
C GLY A 130 17.29 -8.08 -4.35
N VAL A 131 16.11 -8.63 -4.67
CA VAL A 131 15.06 -7.88 -5.38
C VAL A 131 14.36 -6.93 -4.41
N LEU A 132 13.97 -7.42 -3.23
CA LEU A 132 13.35 -6.59 -2.18
C LEU A 132 14.27 -5.47 -1.70
N MET A 133 15.56 -5.74 -1.51
CA MET A 133 16.53 -4.75 -1.01
C MET A 133 17.36 -4.11 -2.13
N GLY A 134 16.96 -4.29 -3.40
CA GLY A 134 17.67 -3.79 -4.56
C GLY A 134 17.17 -2.42 -5.04
N PRO A 135 17.79 -1.88 -6.11
CA PRO A 135 17.39 -0.61 -6.73
C PRO A 135 15.98 -0.63 -7.35
N LEU A 136 15.47 -1.82 -7.66
CA LEU A 136 14.14 -2.05 -8.21
C LEU A 136 13.09 -2.36 -7.12
N GLY A 137 13.51 -2.41 -5.85
CA GLY A 137 12.62 -2.64 -4.72
C GLY A 137 12.83 -1.60 -3.61
N ILE A 138 12.77 -2.05 -2.38
CA ILE A 138 12.63 -1.30 -1.13
C ILE A 138 13.96 -0.79 -0.57
N GLY A 139 15.07 -1.28 -1.12
CA GLY A 139 16.45 -0.97 -0.69
C GLY A 139 16.94 0.44 -0.99
N ALA A 140 16.22 1.20 -1.83
CA ALA A 140 16.41 2.64 -1.91
C ALA A 140 15.81 3.30 -0.65
N GLY A 141 16.59 3.33 0.44
CA GLY A 141 16.18 3.87 1.73
C GLY A 141 15.55 5.25 1.62
N ILE A 142 14.33 5.42 2.14
CA ILE A 142 13.58 6.66 2.48
C ILE A 142 13.54 7.78 1.41
N ALA A 143 14.21 7.70 0.26
CA ALA A 143 14.16 8.72 -0.80
C ALA A 143 12.86 8.65 -1.63
N ALA A 144 12.08 7.56 -1.48
CA ALA A 144 10.87 7.32 -2.26
C ALA A 144 9.62 8.09 -1.79
N VAL A 145 9.64 8.79 -0.63
CA VAL A 145 8.41 9.30 0.01
C VAL A 145 7.61 10.29 -0.86
N ASN A 146 8.20 10.86 -1.92
CA ASN A 146 7.51 11.85 -2.75
C ASN A 146 7.40 11.50 -4.24
N VAL A 147 7.85 10.32 -4.69
CA VAL A 147 7.78 9.96 -6.13
C VAL A 147 6.33 9.77 -6.56
N TRP A 148 5.56 8.97 -5.82
CA TRP A 148 4.14 8.76 -6.08
C TRP A 148 3.36 10.09 -5.99
N LEU A 149 3.70 10.94 -5.02
CA LEU A 149 3.03 12.23 -4.81
C LEU A 149 3.32 13.18 -5.97
N ALA A 150 4.59 13.30 -6.39
CA ALA A 150 4.99 14.09 -7.54
C ALA A 150 4.29 13.61 -8.83
N LYS A 151 4.24 12.29 -9.06
CA LYS A 151 3.51 11.68 -10.18
C LYS A 151 2.02 12.01 -10.13
N SER A 152 1.41 11.87 -8.95
CA SER A 152 0.00 12.18 -8.75
C SER A 152 -0.30 13.64 -9.09
N ILE A 153 0.56 14.59 -8.71
CA ILE A 153 0.39 16.02 -9.02
C ILE A 153 0.59 16.28 -10.52
N ALA A 154 1.63 15.70 -11.13
CA ALA A 154 1.98 15.91 -12.54
C ALA A 154 0.90 15.41 -13.52
N ASP A 155 0.22 14.30 -13.22
CA ASP A 155 -0.83 13.72 -14.06
C ASP A 155 -2.04 14.66 -14.28
N GLY A 156 -2.26 15.61 -13.37
CA GLY A 156 -3.27 16.66 -13.55
C GLY A 156 -2.94 17.63 -14.69
N LYS A 157 -1.65 17.89 -14.94
CA LYS A 157 -1.19 18.85 -15.97
C LYS A 157 -1.24 18.27 -17.39
N LYS A 158 -1.02 16.96 -17.57
CA LYS A 158 -1.07 16.31 -18.90
C LYS A 158 -2.47 16.32 -19.52
N LYS A 159 -3.53 16.13 -18.72
CA LYS A 159 -4.92 16.17 -19.22
C LYS A 159 -5.37 17.58 -19.67
N SER A 160 -4.84 18.64 -19.08
CA SER A 160 -5.16 20.03 -19.47
C SER A 160 -4.58 20.44 -20.83
N LYS A 161 -3.48 19.82 -21.28
CA LYS A 161 -2.85 20.15 -22.58
C LYS A 161 -3.51 19.47 -23.78
N LYS A 162 -4.20 18.34 -23.60
CA LYS A 162 -4.87 17.59 -24.68
C LYS A 162 -6.26 18.13 -25.08
N GLY A 163 -6.74 19.20 -24.44
CA GLY A 163 -8.02 19.87 -24.76
C GLY A 163 -7.84 21.27 -25.37
N LYS A 164 -6.64 21.60 -25.82
CA LYS A 164 -6.32 22.83 -26.55
C LYS A 164 -5.51 22.47 -27.80
N GLU A 165 -6.14 21.77 -28.72
CA GLU A 165 -5.74 21.64 -30.14
C GLU A 165 -6.99 21.40 -30.97
#